data_AF-A0A2D6M739-F1
#
_entry.id   AF-A0A2D6M739-F1
#
_cell.length_a   1.000
_cell.length_b   1.000
_cell.length_c   1.000
_cell.angle_alpha   90.00
_cell.angle_beta   90.00
_cell.angle_gamma   90.00
#
_symmetry.space_group_name_H-M   'P 1'
#
loop_
_entity.id
_entity.type
_entity.pdbx_description
1 polymer ?
#
loop_
_entity_poly.entity_id
_entity_poly.type
_entity_poly.pdbx_seq_one_letter_code
_entity_poly.pdbx_strand_id
1 'polypeptide(L)'
;MSDKTNIFASEHNESPAQVIRQTMAVSLSDDGEAVISFATNRGKGSGAQVLPVGEFREYVETLEGYSKDGIPETGEEELLSAAETVRRTIKQDDGMISFRVRSGKGAKPAKVSSGDFGEVVELLRGTVDAVEQAGQSLAPESDEE
;
A
#
# COMPACT_ATOMS: atom_id res chain seq x y z
N MET A 1 30.44 39.75 11.04
CA MET A 1 30.62 38.30 10.82
C MET A 1 29.52 37.89 9.85
N SER A 2 29.85 37.23 8.74
CA SER A 2 28.86 36.82 7.75
C SER A 2 28.22 35.53 8.23
N ASP A 3 26.94 35.58 8.60
CA ASP A 3 26.12 34.41 8.91
C ASP A 3 25.99 33.55 7.64
N LYS A 4 26.86 32.57 7.52
CA LYS A 4 26.78 31.57 6.45
C LYS A 4 25.56 30.70 6.72
N THR A 5 24.46 30.97 6.00
CA THR A 5 23.32 30.06 5.96
C THR A 5 23.73 28.82 5.18
N ASN A 6 23.87 27.69 5.87
CA ASN A 6 24.14 26.41 5.22
C ASN A 6 22.87 25.94 4.51
N ILE A 7 22.82 26.12 3.19
CA ILE A 7 21.69 25.71 2.33
C ILE A 7 21.51 24.19 2.23
N PHE A 8 22.46 23.40 2.75
CA PHE A 8 22.44 21.94 2.78
C PHE A 8 22.27 21.36 4.19
N ALA A 9 21.94 22.19 5.19
CA ALA A 9 21.83 21.77 6.59
C ALA A 9 20.80 20.65 6.85
N SER A 10 19.84 20.47 5.94
CA SER A 10 18.78 19.48 6.01
C SER A 10 18.95 18.29 5.05
N GLU A 11 20.06 18.23 4.28
CA GLU A 11 20.33 17.08 3.42
C GLU A 11 20.99 15.95 4.22
N HIS A 12 20.20 14.94 4.58
CA HIS A 12 20.74 13.65 4.98
C HIS A 12 21.17 12.87 3.73
N ASN A 13 22.37 13.18 3.22
CA ASN A 13 22.99 12.55 2.04
C ASN A 13 23.59 11.16 2.32
N GLU A 14 23.19 10.48 3.39
CA GLU A 14 23.67 9.13 3.68
C GLU A 14 22.97 8.11 2.80
N SER A 15 23.74 7.27 2.11
CA SER A 15 23.19 6.12 1.38
C SER A 15 22.56 5.12 2.37
N PRO A 16 21.51 4.38 1.98
CA PRO A 16 20.92 3.34 2.82
C PRO A 16 21.94 2.33 3.35
N ALA A 17 22.94 1.97 2.55
CA ALA A 17 24.03 1.10 2.97
C ALA A 17 24.88 1.69 4.10
N GLN A 18 25.12 3.01 4.11
CA GLN A 18 25.80 3.69 5.22
C GLN A 18 24.93 3.69 6.49
N VAL A 19 23.63 3.94 6.36
CA VAL A 19 22.71 3.90 7.51
C VAL A 19 22.68 2.50 8.13
N ILE A 20 22.61 1.45 7.32
CA ILE A 20 22.66 0.06 7.80
C ILE A 20 23.96 -0.18 8.56
N ARG A 21 25.12 0.18 8.00
CA ARG A 21 26.43 0.00 8.68
C ARG A 21 26.50 0.68 10.03
N GLN A 22 25.83 1.82 10.18
CA GLN A 22 25.84 2.60 11.43
C GLN A 22 24.80 2.12 12.45
N THR A 23 23.78 1.37 12.03
CA THR A 23 22.63 1.01 12.89
C THR A 23 22.49 -0.48 13.11
N MET A 24 23.17 -1.31 12.32
CA MET A 24 23.08 -2.76 12.43
C MET A 24 23.68 -3.24 13.75
N ALA A 25 22.86 -3.94 14.53
CA ALA A 25 23.23 -4.49 15.82
C ALA A 25 22.57 -5.86 16.02
N VAL A 26 23.23 -6.71 16.81
CA VAL A 26 22.65 -7.97 17.31
C VAL A 26 22.45 -7.84 18.81
N SER A 27 21.27 -8.21 19.29
CA SER A 27 20.90 -8.15 20.70
C SER A 27 20.02 -9.34 21.09
N LEU A 28 19.68 -9.44 22.37
CA LEU A 28 18.62 -10.34 22.83
C LEU A 28 17.28 -9.59 22.82
N SER A 29 16.20 -10.26 22.44
CA SER A 29 14.84 -9.80 22.64
C SER A 29 14.42 -9.91 24.10
N ASP A 30 13.24 -9.37 24.43
CA ASP A 30 12.65 -9.49 25.77
C ASP A 30 12.39 -10.95 26.18
N ASP A 31 12.20 -11.84 25.21
CA ASP A 31 12.02 -13.28 25.39
C ASP A 31 13.35 -14.07 25.40
N GLY A 32 14.49 -13.38 25.28
CA GLY A 32 15.83 -13.98 25.31
C GLY A 32 16.30 -14.58 23.98
N GLU A 33 15.62 -14.30 22.88
CA GLU A 33 16.01 -14.76 21.54
C GLU A 33 17.00 -13.81 20.89
N ALA A 34 17.98 -14.32 20.14
CA ALA A 34 18.92 -13.49 19.41
C ALA A 34 18.22 -12.83 18.20
N VAL A 35 18.24 -11.50 18.16
CA VAL A 35 17.65 -10.68 17.10
C VAL A 35 18.70 -9.79 16.45
N ILE A 36 18.53 -9.51 15.16
CA ILE A 36 19.25 -8.48 14.44
C ILE A 36 18.33 -7.26 14.25
N SER A 37 18.87 -6.07 14.44
CA SER A 37 18.18 -4.81 14.16
C SER A 37 19.01 -3.90 13.26
N PHE A 38 18.36 -3.18 12.35
CA PHE A 38 19.02 -2.18 11.49
C PHE A 38 18.00 -1.19 10.90
N ALA A 39 18.46 -0.03 10.44
CA ALA A 39 17.64 0.93 9.70
C ALA A 39 18.23 1.21 8.31
N THR A 40 17.36 1.54 7.34
CA THR A 40 17.76 1.90 5.97
C THR A 40 17.67 3.41 5.70
N ASN A 41 17.02 4.16 6.59
CA ASN A 41 16.89 5.61 6.58
C ASN A 41 16.77 6.16 8.01
N ARG A 42 16.86 7.48 8.16
CA ARG A 42 16.73 8.20 9.44
C ARG A 42 15.64 9.27 9.34
N GLY A 43 14.97 9.57 10.46
CA GLY A 43 13.96 10.61 10.56
C GLY A 43 12.57 10.11 10.96
N LYS A 44 11.55 10.94 10.71
CA LYS A 44 10.17 10.60 11.09
C LYS A 44 9.61 9.56 10.12
N GLY A 45 9.17 8.42 10.64
CA GLY A 45 8.60 7.32 9.85
C GLY A 45 9.60 6.26 9.38
N SER A 46 10.89 6.38 9.74
CA SER A 46 11.92 5.36 9.50
C SER A 46 12.08 4.46 10.72
N GLY A 47 11.28 3.39 10.81
CA GLY A 47 11.41 2.39 11.88
C GLY A 47 12.60 1.46 11.61
N ALA A 48 13.37 1.15 12.66
CA ALA A 48 14.33 0.05 12.59
C ALA A 48 13.57 -1.25 12.30
N GLN A 49 14.14 -2.07 11.43
CA GLN A 49 13.71 -3.44 11.20
C GLN A 49 14.33 -4.30 12.30
N VAL A 50 13.56 -5.23 12.85
CA VAL A 50 14.01 -6.19 13.88
C VAL A 50 13.48 -7.56 13.49
N LEU A 51 14.35 -8.57 13.46
CA LEU A 51 13.99 -9.94 13.12
C LEU A 51 14.91 -10.94 13.83
N PRO A 52 14.47 -12.20 14.05
CA PRO A 52 15.31 -13.26 14.60
C PRO A 52 16.56 -13.50 13.75
N VAL A 53 17.70 -13.76 14.40
CA VAL A 53 18.95 -14.09 13.70
C VAL A 53 18.79 -15.36 12.84
N GLY A 54 17.96 -16.31 13.28
CA GLY A 54 17.66 -17.54 12.55
C GLY A 54 16.99 -17.30 11.18
N GLU A 55 16.23 -16.22 11.04
CA GLU A 55 15.48 -15.88 9.81
C GLU A 55 16.30 -14.97 8.86
N PHE A 56 17.41 -14.39 9.35
CA PHE A 56 18.14 -13.36 8.62
C PHE A 56 18.67 -13.84 7.25
N ARG A 57 19.03 -15.12 7.12
CA ARG A 57 19.50 -15.68 5.84
C ARG A 57 18.40 -15.67 4.79
N GLU A 58 17.24 -16.24 5.10
CA GLU A 58 16.09 -16.32 4.19
C GLU A 58 15.60 -14.92 3.80
N TYR A 59 15.61 -13.99 4.76
CA TYR A 59 15.34 -12.58 4.51
C TYR A 59 16.28 -11.98 3.43
N VAL A 60 17.59 -12.21 3.55
CA VAL A 60 18.58 -11.71 2.57
C VAL A 60 18.43 -12.39 1.21
N GLU A 61 18.24 -13.71 1.18
CA GLU A 61 18.03 -14.48 -0.06
C GLU A 61 16.78 -14.01 -0.81
N THR A 62 15.70 -13.70 -0.07
CA THR A 62 14.48 -13.14 -0.63
C THR A 62 14.72 -11.77 -1.28
N LEU A 63 15.42 -10.86 -0.59
CA LEU A 63 15.79 -9.56 -1.14
C LEU A 63 16.72 -9.68 -2.36
N GLU A 64 17.64 -10.65 -2.34
CA GLU A 64 18.52 -10.93 -3.46
C GLU A 64 17.74 -11.41 -4.69
N GLY A 65 16.70 -12.23 -4.49
CA GLY A 65 15.75 -12.64 -5.54
C GLY A 65 15.13 -11.42 -6.23
N TYR A 66 14.49 -10.53 -5.47
CA TYR A 66 13.90 -9.30 -6.03
C TYR A 66 14.92 -8.35 -6.67
N SER A 67 16.16 -8.32 -6.16
CA SER A 67 17.23 -7.54 -6.76
C SER A 67 17.68 -8.08 -8.13
N LYS A 68 17.54 -9.39 -8.37
CA LYS A 68 17.90 -10.06 -9.63
C LYS A 68 16.74 -10.08 -10.62
N ASP A 69 15.56 -10.42 -10.14
CA ASP A 69 14.37 -10.70 -10.96
C ASP A 69 13.51 -9.44 -11.19
N GLY A 70 13.79 -8.36 -10.44
CA GLY A 70 12.99 -7.14 -10.41
C GLY A 70 11.91 -7.17 -9.33
N ILE A 71 11.43 -5.98 -8.96
CA ILE A 71 10.31 -5.84 -8.02
C ILE A 71 9.02 -5.86 -8.86
N PRO A 72 8.08 -6.79 -8.61
CA PRO A 72 6.78 -6.78 -9.27
C PRO A 72 6.08 -5.42 -9.09
N GLU A 73 5.64 -4.78 -10.18
CA GLU A 73 4.97 -3.47 -10.13
C GLU A 73 3.64 -3.51 -9.36
N THR A 74 3.05 -4.70 -9.29
CA THR A 74 1.95 -5.01 -8.41
C THR A 74 2.45 -6.07 -7.45
N GLY A 75 2.71 -5.70 -6.20
CA GLY A 75 2.50 -6.67 -5.13
C GLY A 75 1.10 -7.21 -5.36
N GLU A 76 0.94 -8.53 -5.34
CA GLU A 76 -0.35 -9.21 -5.49
C GLU A 76 -1.30 -8.79 -4.34
N GLU A 77 -1.70 -7.52 -4.24
CA GLU A 77 -3.07 -7.23 -3.88
C GLU A 77 -3.85 -7.91 -4.98
N GLU A 78 -4.42 -9.09 -4.69
CA GLU A 78 -5.41 -9.74 -5.54
C GLU A 78 -6.21 -8.63 -6.23
N LEU A 79 -6.09 -8.54 -7.56
CA LEU A 79 -6.89 -7.61 -8.36
C LEU A 79 -8.33 -8.10 -8.30
N LEU A 80 -8.95 -7.89 -7.14
CA LEU A 80 -10.33 -8.22 -6.88
C LEU A 80 -11.15 -7.38 -7.83
N SER A 81 -12.14 -8.01 -8.44
CA SER A 81 -13.18 -7.25 -9.12
C SER A 81 -13.82 -6.25 -8.14
N ALA A 82 -14.41 -5.17 -8.66
CA ALA A 82 -15.12 -4.20 -7.83
C ALA A 82 -16.19 -4.90 -6.95
N ALA A 83 -16.88 -5.90 -7.50
CA ALA A 83 -17.87 -6.68 -6.78
C ALA A 83 -17.27 -7.51 -5.64
N GLU A 84 -16.13 -8.18 -5.85
CA GLU A 84 -15.44 -8.92 -4.79
C GLU A 84 -14.91 -8.01 -3.70
N THR A 85 -14.40 -6.83 -4.07
CA THR A 85 -13.97 -5.83 -3.10
C THR A 85 -15.15 -5.35 -2.25
N VAL A 86 -16.31 -5.09 -2.85
CA VAL A 86 -17.53 -4.74 -2.11
C VAL A 86 -17.90 -5.88 -1.15
N ARG A 87 -17.96 -7.14 -1.61
CA ARG A 87 -18.30 -8.29 -0.75
C ARG A 87 -17.40 -8.42 0.47
N ARG A 88 -16.09 -8.18 0.32
CA ARG A 88 -15.11 -8.29 1.42
C ARG A 88 -15.11 -7.09 2.36
N THR A 89 -15.53 -5.92 1.90
CA THR A 89 -15.37 -4.66 2.64
C THR A 89 -16.66 -4.04 3.13
N ILE A 90 -17.81 -4.47 2.60
CA ILE A 90 -19.10 -3.95 3.01
C ILE A 90 -19.36 -4.26 4.48
N LYS A 91 -19.66 -3.22 5.24
CA LYS A 91 -20.04 -3.31 6.65
C LYS A 91 -21.03 -2.22 7.00
N GLN A 92 -21.84 -2.48 8.02
CA GLN A 92 -22.74 -1.50 8.60
C GLN A 92 -22.31 -1.20 10.04
N ASP A 93 -22.22 0.08 10.37
CA ASP A 93 -21.84 0.56 11.70
C ASP A 93 -22.56 1.89 11.97
N ASP A 94 -23.14 2.05 13.15
CA ASP A 94 -23.90 3.25 13.56
C ASP A 94 -24.92 3.75 12.50
N GLY A 95 -25.66 2.84 11.88
CA GLY A 95 -26.65 3.17 10.85
C GLY A 95 -26.05 3.63 9.51
N MET A 96 -24.74 3.49 9.31
CA MET A 96 -24.03 3.81 8.07
C MET A 96 -23.49 2.54 7.42
N ILE A 97 -23.77 2.34 6.13
CA ILE A 97 -23.17 1.29 5.32
C ILE A 97 -21.92 1.86 4.63
N SER A 98 -20.81 1.14 4.71
CA SER A 98 -19.55 1.54 4.07
C SER A 98 -18.93 0.37 3.31
N PHE A 99 -18.40 0.64 2.12
CA PHE A 99 -17.74 -0.36 1.26
C PHE A 99 -16.68 0.30 0.36
N ARG A 100 -15.78 -0.49 -0.21
CA ARG A 100 -14.79 -0.06 -1.21
C ARG A 100 -15.05 -0.74 -2.55
N VAL A 101 -14.66 -0.06 -3.63
CA VAL A 101 -14.68 -0.60 -5.01
C VAL A 101 -13.28 -0.96 -5.53
N ARG A 102 -12.23 -0.60 -4.78
CA ARG A 102 -10.84 -1.01 -5.00
C ARG A 102 -10.07 -1.09 -3.68
N SER A 103 -9.04 -1.94 -3.65
CA SER A 103 -8.04 -1.99 -2.59
C SER A 103 -6.93 -0.95 -2.81
N GLY A 104 -5.98 -0.86 -1.88
CA GLY A 104 -4.81 0.00 -2.02
C GLY A 104 -4.81 1.24 -1.13
N LYS A 105 -3.58 1.76 -0.95
CA LYS A 105 -3.30 2.95 -0.13
C LYS A 105 -4.05 4.18 -0.68
N GLY A 106 -4.87 4.80 0.16
CA GLY A 106 -5.66 5.98 -0.19
C GLY A 106 -7.05 5.71 -0.77
N ALA A 107 -7.44 4.44 -0.97
CA ALA A 107 -8.81 4.09 -1.36
C ALA A 107 -9.79 4.35 -0.21
N LYS A 108 -10.53 5.47 -0.31
CA LYS A 108 -11.57 5.85 0.67
C LYS A 108 -12.84 5.03 0.43
N PRO A 109 -13.54 4.60 1.50
CA PRO A 109 -14.81 3.90 1.36
C PRO A 109 -15.91 4.85 0.89
N ALA A 110 -16.81 4.33 0.06
CA ALA A 110 -18.14 4.90 -0.12
C ALA A 110 -18.93 4.73 1.18
N LYS A 111 -19.83 5.67 1.46
CA LYS A 111 -20.68 5.68 2.66
C LYS A 111 -22.10 6.06 2.28
N VAL A 112 -23.07 5.30 2.76
CA VAL A 112 -24.50 5.52 2.52
C VAL A 112 -25.24 5.25 3.82
N SER A 113 -26.22 6.09 4.18
CA SER A 113 -27.06 5.80 5.34
C SER A 113 -27.83 4.50 5.11
N SER A 114 -27.99 3.69 6.15
CA SER A 114 -28.76 2.45 6.07
C SER A 114 -30.22 2.67 5.67
N GLY A 115 -30.79 3.85 5.99
CA GLY A 115 -32.14 4.23 5.58
C GLY A 115 -32.26 4.49 4.07
N ASP A 116 -31.20 5.03 3.46
CA ASP A 116 -31.20 5.43 2.04
C ASP A 116 -30.64 4.33 1.11
N PHE A 117 -30.09 3.26 1.69
CA PHE A 117 -29.36 2.24 0.92
C PHE A 117 -30.22 1.56 -0.14
N GLY A 118 -31.49 1.29 0.16
CA GLY A 118 -32.44 0.73 -0.81
C GLY A 118 -32.64 1.64 -2.01
N GLU A 119 -32.93 2.91 -1.77
CA GLU A 119 -33.13 3.92 -2.83
C GLU A 119 -31.88 4.08 -3.70
N VAL A 120 -30.69 4.09 -3.09
CA VAL A 120 -29.41 4.14 -3.82
C VAL A 120 -29.24 2.92 -4.72
N VAL A 121 -29.55 1.71 -4.24
CA VAL A 121 -29.45 0.48 -5.05
C VAL A 121 -30.47 0.49 -6.19
N GLU A 122 -31.70 0.94 -5.95
CA GLU A 122 -32.73 1.06 -6.98
C GLU A 122 -32.35 2.06 -8.07
N LEU A 123 -31.82 3.23 -7.67
CA LEU A 123 -31.31 4.23 -8.60
C LEU A 123 -30.19 3.65 -9.45
N LEU A 124 -29.18 3.03 -8.83
CA LEU A 124 -28.06 2.41 -9.56
C LEU A 124 -28.55 1.33 -10.52
N ARG A 125 -29.50 0.49 -10.09
CA ARG A 125 -30.11 -0.54 -10.93
C ARG A 125 -30.80 0.07 -12.15
N GLY A 126 -31.51 1.18 -11.99
CA GLY A 126 -32.17 1.90 -13.08
C GLY A 126 -31.20 2.52 -14.11
N THR A 127 -29.92 2.66 -13.77
CA THR A 127 -28.90 3.24 -14.66
C THR A 127 -28.10 2.23 -15.47
N VAL A 128 -28.23 0.92 -15.20
CA VAL A 128 -27.37 -0.12 -15.80
C VAL A 128 -27.33 -0.04 -17.32
N ASP A 129 -28.48 -0.10 -17.98
CA ASP A 129 -28.55 -0.11 -19.45
C ASP A 129 -27.99 1.17 -20.07
N ALA A 130 -28.26 2.33 -19.45
CA ALA A 130 -27.76 3.62 -19.91
C ALA A 130 -26.23 3.73 -19.78
N VAL A 131 -25.67 3.21 -18.69
CA VAL A 131 -24.22 3.16 -18.46
C VAL A 131 -23.54 2.19 -19.43
N GLU A 132 -24.14 1.03 -19.68
CA GLU A 132 -23.61 0.05 -20.65
C GLU A 132 -23.59 0.63 -22.07
N GLN A 133 -24.66 1.29 -22.51
CA GLN A 133 -24.73 1.96 -23.81
C GLN A 133 -23.70 3.09 -23.94
N ALA A 134 -23.59 3.93 -22.90
CA ALA A 134 -22.58 4.98 -22.87
C ALA A 134 -21.16 4.40 -22.94
N GLY A 135 -20.89 3.30 -22.23
CA GLY A 135 -19.62 2.60 -22.28
C GLY A 135 -19.28 2.08 -23.68
N GLN A 136 -20.25 1.48 -24.37
CA GLN A 136 -20.09 1.01 -25.75
C GLN A 136 -19.82 2.16 -26.71
N SER A 137 -20.46 3.32 -26.54
CA SER A 137 -20.24 4.51 -27.38
C SER A 137 -18.86 5.14 -27.26
N LEU A 138 -18.09 4.77 -26.22
CA LEU A 138 -16.73 5.24 -25.97
C LEU A 138 -15.67 4.26 -26.47
N ALA A 139 -16.05 3.04 -26.85
CA ALA A 139 -15.10 2.09 -27.40
C ALA A 139 -14.63 2.59 -28.78
N PRO A 140 -13.31 2.68 -29.03
CA PRO A 140 -12.82 3.06 -30.35
C PRO A 140 -13.36 2.05 -31.39
N GLU A 141 -13.81 2.54 -32.54
CA GLU A 141 -14.05 1.69 -33.70
C GLU A 141 -12.77 0.89 -33.91
N SER A 142 -12.86 -0.43 -33.78
CA SER A 142 -11.75 -1.30 -34.10
C SER A 142 -11.57 -1.17 -35.61
N ASP A 143 -10.52 -0.47 -36.06
CA ASP A 143 -10.08 -0.52 -37.45
C ASP A 143 -9.82 -2.00 -37.78
N GLU A 144 -10.80 -2.64 -38.43
CA GLU A 144 -10.61 -3.93 -39.07
C GLU A 144 -9.71 -3.70 -40.29
N GLU A 145 -8.54 -4.35 -40.30
CA GLU A 145 -7.55 -4.38 -41.39
C GLU A 145 -8.13 -4.79 -42.76
#